data_AF-A0A2N2L7K8-F1
#
_entry.id   AF-A0A2N2L7K8-F1
#
_cell.length_a   1.000
_cell.length_b   1.000
_cell.length_c   1.000
_cell.angle_alpha   90.00
_cell.angle_beta   90.00
_cell.angle_gamma   90.00
#
_symmetry.space_group_name_H-M   'P 1'
#
loop_
_entity.id
_entity.type
_entity.pdbx_description
1 polymer ?
#
loop_
_entity_poly.entity_id
_entity_poly.type
_entity_poly.pdbx_seq_one_letter_code
_entity_poly.pdbx_strand_id
1 'polypeptide(L)' 'MQIDEIIRLSLDEDIRTGDITTTYLDLDPIPATAFMIAKAIGVVAGVEIAKSVFKMVDSDLKITIYRKDGDPVREGDEI' A
#
# COMPACT_ATOMS: atom_id res chain seq x y z
N MET A 1 18.08 -12.03 -4.92
CA MET A 1 16.79 -11.76 -4.24
C MET A 1 15.88 -11.07 -5.22
N GLN A 2 14.76 -11.70 -5.56
CA GLN A 2 13.72 -11.06 -6.36
C GLN A 2 12.87 -10.16 -5.45
N ILE A 3 12.43 -9.01 -5.93
CA ILE A 3 11.66 -8.02 -5.15
C ILE A 3 10.40 -8.66 -4.53
N ASP A 4 9.72 -9.52 -5.28
CA ASP A 4 8.50 -10.21 -4.82
C ASP A 4 8.76 -11.10 -3.59
N GLU A 5 9.96 -11.69 -3.50
CA GLU A 5 10.35 -12.49 -2.34
C GLU A 5 10.51 -11.61 -1.10
N ILE A 6 11.08 -10.41 -1.25
CA ILE A 6 11.20 -9.44 -0.16
C ILE A 6 9.81 -9.01 0.30
N ILE A 7 8.93 -8.64 -0.64
CA ILE A 7 7.55 -8.25 -0.32
C ILE A 7 6.85 -9.37 0.45
N ARG A 8 6.94 -10.62 -0.02
CA ARG A 8 6.33 -11.77 0.63
C ARG A 8 6.88 -12.00 2.04
N LEU A 9 8.21 -11.90 2.21
CA LEU A 9 8.85 -12.07 3.52
C LEU A 9 8.46 -10.96 4.49
N SER A 10 8.33 -9.71 4.01
CA SER A 10 7.87 -8.59 4.83
C SER A 10 6.41 -8.74 5.25
N LEU A 11 5.52 -9.20 4.35
CA LEU A 11 4.12 -9.46 4.69
C LEU A 11 3.99 -10.62 5.69
N ASP A 12 4.80 -11.68 5.55
CA ASP A 12 4.82 -12.81 6.48
C ASP A 12 5.34 -12.41 7.87
N GLU A 13 6.26 -11.45 7.94
CA GLU A 13 6.77 -10.89 9.19
C GLU A 13 5.72 -10.06 9.94
N ASP A 14 4.98 -9.20 9.21
CA ASP A 14 3.99 -8.29 9.80
C ASP A 14 2.65 -8.98 10.12
N ILE A 15 2.12 -9.78 9.19
CA ILE A 15 0.77 -10.35 9.32
C ILE A 15 0.80 -11.68 10.07
N ARG A 16 1.72 -12.60 9.73
CA ARG A 16 1.82 -13.98 10.23
C ARG A 16 0.47 -14.66 10.52
N THR A 17 -0.02 -14.57 11.76
CA THR A 17 -1.26 -15.20 12.24
C THR A 17 -2.54 -14.44 11.87
N GLY A 18 -2.42 -13.32 11.17
CA GLY A 18 -3.51 -12.42 10.79
C GLY A 18 -3.52 -11.12 11.60
N ASP A 19 -4.28 -10.13 11.11
CA ASP A 19 -4.53 -8.88 11.82
C ASP A 19 -5.73 -9.02 12.77
N ILE A 20 -5.42 -9.35 14.04
CA ILE A 20 -6.42 -9.57 15.09
C ILE A 20 -7.24 -8.30 15.35
N THR A 21 -6.64 -7.12 15.29
CA THR A 21 -7.33 -5.86 15.60
C THR A 21 -8.38 -5.58 14.55
N THR A 22 -8.03 -5.69 13.27
CA THR A 22 -8.99 -5.51 12.16
C THR A 22 -10.07 -6.60 12.19
N THR A 23 -9.68 -7.86 12.41
CA THR A 23 -10.63 -8.99 12.47
C THR A 23 -11.63 -8.86 13.62
N TYR A 24 -11.18 -8.37 14.77
CA TYR A 24 -12.02 -8.24 15.97
C TYR A 24 -13.15 -7.22 15.83
N LEU A 25 -13.03 -6.27 14.88
CA LEU A 25 -14.10 -5.31 14.61
C LEU A 25 -15.34 -5.96 13.98
N ASP A 26 -15.23 -7.21 13.49
CA ASP A 26 -16.33 -8.01 12.91
C ASP A 26 -17.15 -7.21 11.89
N LEU A 27 -16.44 -6.42 11.07
CA LEU A 27 -17.06 -5.55 10.07
C LEU A 27 -17.31 -6.35 8.79
N ASP A 28 -18.49 -6.16 8.23
CA ASP A 28 -18.78 -6.64 6.89
C ASP A 28 -17.79 -6.00 5.89
N PRO A 29 -17.19 -6.79 4.97
CA PRO A 29 -16.34 -6.25 3.93
C PRO A 29 -17.14 -5.29 3.04
N ILE A 30 -16.92 -4.00 3.21
CA ILE A 30 -17.52 -2.95 2.39
C ILE A 30 -16.50 -2.41 1.40
N PRO A 31 -16.89 -2.18 0.12
CA PRO A 31 -16.02 -1.47 -0.82
C PRO A 31 -15.70 -0.08 -0.29
N ALA A 32 -14.42 0.22 -0.15
CA ALA A 32 -13.92 1.51 0.30
C ALA A 32 -12.89 2.06 -0.69
N THR A 33 -12.67 3.37 -0.64
CA THR A 33 -11.60 4.06 -1.37
C THR A 33 -10.63 4.67 -0.38
N ALA A 34 -9.34 4.43 -0.59
CA ALA A 34 -8.26 4.98 0.21
C ALA A 34 -7.29 5.75 -0.68
N PHE A 35 -6.61 6.74 -0.10
CA PHE A 35 -5.66 7.61 -0.80
C PHE A 35 -4.32 7.61 -0.07
N MET A 36 -3.22 7.55 -0.82
CA MET A 36 -1.90 7.83 -0.29
C MET A 36 -1.64 9.33 -0.40
N ILE A 37 -1.49 10.00 0.74
CA ILE A 37 -1.33 11.45 0.81
C ILE A 37 0.08 11.78 1.30
N ALA A 38 0.80 12.61 0.54
CA ALA A 38 2.06 13.18 0.98
C ALA A 38 1.83 14.10 2.18
N LYS A 39 2.59 13.89 3.26
CA LYS A 39 2.49 14.69 4.49
C LYS A 39 3.58 15.78 4.61
N ALA A 40 4.45 15.88 3.62
CA ALA A 40 5.56 16.81 3.61
C ALA A 40 6.06 17.04 2.18
N ILE A 41 6.92 18.04 2.03
CA ILE A 41 7.62 18.29 0.75
C ILE A 41 8.66 17.20 0.52
N GLY A 42 8.69 16.62 -0.68
CA GLY A 42 9.64 15.58 -1.02
C GLY A 42 9.62 15.19 -2.49
N VAL A 43 10.22 14.04 -2.78
CA VAL A 43 10.23 13.38 -4.09
C VAL A 43 9.72 11.96 -3.89
N VAL A 44 8.76 11.55 -4.71
CA VAL A 44 8.15 10.22 -4.64
C VAL A 44 9.13 9.16 -5.11
N ALA A 45 9.17 8.01 -4.43
CA ALA A 45 9.91 6.83 -4.85
C ALA A 45 9.23 5.54 -4.33
N GLY A 46 9.19 4.49 -5.15
CA GLY A 46 8.63 3.19 -4.79
C GLY A 46 7.14 3.00 -5.09
N VAL A 47 6.51 3.79 -5.98
CA VAL A 47 5.06 3.67 -6.22
C VAL A 47 4.65 2.31 -6.81
N GLU A 48 5.46 1.75 -7.71
CA GLU A 48 5.20 0.41 -8.25
C GLU A 48 5.43 -0.67 -7.18
N ILE A 49 6.35 -0.46 -6.24
CA ILE A 49 6.55 -1.38 -5.11
C ILE A 49 5.34 -1.36 -4.19
N ALA A 50 4.85 -0.17 -3.82
CA ALA A 50 3.64 -0.03 -3.00
C ALA A 50 2.44 -0.72 -3.66
N LYS A 51 2.25 -0.52 -4.97
CA LYS A 51 1.22 -1.21 -5.75
C LYS A 51 1.38 -2.73 -5.72
N SER A 52 2.60 -3.25 -5.88
CA SER A 52 2.86 -4.70 -5.78
C SER A 52 2.56 -5.27 -4.40
N VAL A 53 2.85 -4.53 -3.32
CA VAL A 53 2.49 -4.93 -1.95
C VAL A 53 0.97 -5.07 -1.82
N PHE A 54 0.20 -4.04 -2.19
CA PHE A 54 -1.27 -4.11 -2.11
C PHE A 54 -1.85 -5.23 -2.98
N LYS A 55 -1.33 -5.41 -4.20
CA LYS A 55 -1.76 -6.49 -5.09
C LYS A 55 -1.41 -7.90 -4.59
N MET A 56 -0.37 -8.03 -3.79
CA MET A 56 -0.03 -9.32 -3.15
C MET A 56 -0.97 -9.66 -1.99
N VAL A 57 -1.47 -8.64 -1.29
CA VAL A 57 -2.48 -8.80 -0.23
C VAL A 57 -3.87 -9.09 -0.82
N ASP A 58 -4.26 -8.33 -1.85
CA ASP A 58 -5.51 -8.50 -2.56
C ASP A 58 -5.34 -8.20 -4.05
N SER A 59 -5.44 -9.25 -4.88
CA SER A 59 -5.26 -9.17 -6.32
C SER A 59 -6.37 -8.39 -7.04
N ASP A 60 -7.53 -8.20 -6.41
CA ASP A 60 -8.71 -7.58 -7.03
C ASP A 60 -8.75 -6.05 -6.81
N LEU A 61 -7.88 -5.50 -5.96
CA LEU A 61 -7.79 -4.05 -5.69
C LEU A 61 -7.57 -3.24 -6.97
N LYS A 62 -8.36 -2.18 -7.16
CA LYS A 62 -8.15 -1.20 -8.24
C LYS A 62 -7.27 -0.08 -7.73
N ILE A 63 -6.08 0.07 -8.32
CA ILE A 63 -5.08 1.06 -7.89
C ILE A 63 -4.80 2.01 -9.04
N THR A 64 -4.88 3.31 -8.77
CA THR A 64 -4.55 4.39 -9.70
C THR A 64 -3.35 5.14 -9.12
N ILE A 65 -2.32 5.37 -9.95
CA ILE A 65 -1.11 6.11 -9.57
C ILE A 65 -1.23 7.52 -10.14
N TYR A 66 -1.19 8.54 -9.28
CA TYR A 66 -1.32 9.96 -9.63
C TYR A 66 0.04 10.67 -9.73
N ARG A 67 1.09 10.09 -9.13
CA ARG A 67 2.48 10.56 -9.15
C ARG A 67 3.42 9.40 -9.40
N LYS A 68 4.44 9.65 -10.22
CA LYS A 68 5.47 8.66 -10.55
C LYS A 68 6.70 8.85 -9.69
N ASP A 69 7.52 7.82 -9.60
CA ASP A 69 8.85 7.93 -9.01
C ASP A 69 9.64 9.06 -9.67
N GLY A 70 10.21 9.95 -8.84
CA GLY A 70 10.91 11.16 -9.26
C GLY A 70 10.04 12.43 -9.28
N ASP A 71 8.72 12.32 -9.18
CA ASP A 71 7.85 13.49 -9.11
C ASP A 71 8.02 14.22 -7.75
N PRO A 72 8.10 15.56 -7.74
CA PRO A 72 8.06 16.33 -6.50
C PRO A 72 6.64 16.33 -5.94
N VAL A 73 6.52 16.26 -4.61
CA VAL A 73 5.25 16.33 -3.88
C VAL A 73 5.33 17.32 -2.74
N ARG A 74 4.17 17.81 -2.32
CA ARG A 74 3.95 18.67 -1.16
C ARG A 74 2.88 18.06 -0.26
N GLU A 75 2.75 18.61 0.94
CA GLU A 75 1.69 18.22 1.86
C GLU A 75 0.32 18.34 1.20
N GLY A 76 -0.47 17.25 1.27
CA GLY A 76 -1.81 17.15 0.69
C GLY A 76 -1.85 16.59 -0.73
N ASP A 77 -0.72 16.40 -1.41
CA ASP A 77 -0.71 15.77 -2.73
C ASP A 77 -1.08 14.28 -2.64
N GLU A 78 -1.99 13.85 -3.52
CA GLU A 78 -2.28 12.44 -3.78
C GLU A 78 -1.17 11.82 -4.64
N ILE A 79 -0.68 10.65 -4.23
CA ILE A 79 0.40 9.88 -4.85
C ILE A 79 -0.18 8.76 -5.71
#